data_AF-A0A6B3D0W7-F1
#
_entry.id   AF-A0A6B3D0W7-F1
#
_cell.length_a   1.000
_cell.length_b   1.000
_cell.length_c   1.000
_cell.angle_alpha   90.00
_cell.angle_beta   90.00
_cell.angle_gamma   90.00
#
_symmetry.space_group_name_H-M   'P 1'
#
loop_
_entity.id
_entity.type
_entity.pdbx_description
1 polymer ?
#
loop_
_entity_poly.entity_id
_entity_poly.type
_entity_poly.pdbx_seq_one_letter_code
_entity_poly.pdbx_strand_id
1 'polypeptide(L)' 'IFIPGGAIFRDLTRLSAAGIPTIAVVFGNSTAGGAYIPGMSDHVIMVKERAKVFLGGPPLVKMATGEESD' A
#
# COMPACT_ATOMS: atom_id res chain seq x y z
N ILE A 1 15.51 15.16 -6.92
CA ILE A 1 15.08 15.53 -5.55
C ILE A 1 13.55 15.56 -5.38
N PHE A 2 12.74 15.53 -6.44
CA PHE A 2 11.38 14.99 -6.37
C PHE A 2 11.27 13.84 -7.36
N ILE A 3 11.29 12.61 -6.85
CA ILE A 3 10.81 11.45 -7.62
C ILE A 3 9.28 11.62 -7.70
N PRO A 4 8.63 11.43 -8.86
CA PRO A 4 7.17 11.54 -9.00
C PRO A 4 6.40 10.45 -8.24
N GLY A 5 7.02 9.75 -7.28
CA GLY A 5 6.44 8.60 -6.59
C GLY A 5 5.10 8.90 -5.91
N GLY A 6 4.86 10.14 -5.49
CA GLY A 6 3.57 10.55 -4.91
C GLY A 6 2.45 10.85 -5.91
N ALA A 7 2.75 10.99 -7.20
CA ALA A 7 1.77 11.38 -8.21
C ALA A 7 0.64 10.36 -8.32
N ILE A 8 0.98 9.07 -8.30
CA ILE A 8 0.00 7.98 -8.40
C ILE A 8 -1.02 7.99 -7.27
N PHE A 9 -0.61 8.34 -6.04
CA PHE A 9 -1.51 8.40 -4.87
C PHE A 9 -2.50 9.57 -4.97
N ARG A 10 -2.01 10.72 -5.45
CA ARG A 10 -2.84 11.90 -5.73
C ARG A 10 -3.85 11.60 -6.85
N ASP A 11 -3.44 10.86 -7.86
CA ASP A 11 -4.31 10.57 -9.00
C ASP A 11 -5.35 9.49 -8.64
N LEU A 12 -4.98 8.46 -7.86
CA LEU A 12 -5.93 7.49 -7.26
C LEU A 12 -7.06 8.20 -6.49
N THR A 13 -6.71 9.10 -5.58
CA THR A 13 -7.70 9.83 -4.76
C THR A 13 -8.59 10.74 -5.60
N ARG A 14 -8.06 11.37 -6.66
CA ARG A 14 -8.87 12.19 -7.58
C ARG A 14 -9.84 11.36 -8.41
N LEU A 15 -9.45 10.17 -8.85
CA LEU A 15 -10.32 9.25 -9.57
C LEU A 15 -11.48 8.78 -8.68
N SER A 16 -11.17 8.34 -7.46
CA SER A 16 -12.17 7.96 -6.46
C SER A 16 -13.15 9.11 -6.17
N ALA A 17 -12.63 10.33 -5.94
CA ALA A 17 -13.46 11.53 -5.73
C ALA A 17 -14.35 11.90 -6.94
N ALA A 18 -13.92 11.58 -8.16
CA ALA A 18 -14.70 11.77 -9.38
C ALA A 18 -15.74 10.65 -9.62
N GLY A 19 -15.85 9.68 -8.70
CA GLY A 19 -16.74 8.52 -8.83
C GLY A 19 -16.23 7.46 -9.82
N ILE A 20 -14.94 7.49 -10.17
CA ILE A 20 -14.30 6.47 -11.02
C ILE A 20 -13.71 5.41 -10.09
N PRO A 21 -14.24 4.16 -10.09
CA PRO A 21 -13.80 3.14 -9.15
C PRO A 21 -12.32 2.79 -9.33
N THR A 22 -11.58 2.82 -8.23
CA THR A 22 -10.19 2.40 -8.15
C THR A 22 -10.10 1.02 -7.49
N ILE A 23 -9.43 0.08 -8.14
CA ILE A 23 -9.39 -1.33 -7.70
C ILE A 23 -7.95 -1.81 -7.62
N ALA A 24 -7.55 -2.32 -6.45
CA ALA A 24 -6.25 -2.95 -6.23
C ALA A 24 -6.38 -4.47 -6.07
N VAL A 25 -5.52 -5.22 -6.77
CA VAL A 25 -5.39 -6.67 -6.61
C VAL A 25 -3.98 -6.99 -6.12
N VAL A 26 -3.87 -7.46 -4.89
CA VAL A 26 -2.60 -7.69 -4.20
C VAL A 26 -2.28 -9.18 -4.19
N PHE A 27 -1.24 -9.55 -4.94
CA PHE A 27 -0.78 -10.93 -5.09
C PHE A 27 0.39 -11.30 -4.15
N GLY A 28 0.93 -10.34 -3.40
CA GLY A 28 2.12 -10.51 -2.56
C GLY A 28 2.36 -9.31 -1.64
N ASN A 29 3.62 -9.06 -1.26
CA ASN A 29 3.95 -7.97 -0.35
C ASN A 29 3.86 -6.60 -1.03
N SER A 30 3.15 -5.66 -0.39
CA SER A 30 3.13 -4.24 -0.77
C SER A 30 3.65 -3.39 0.40
N THR A 31 4.90 -2.94 0.29
CA THR A 31 5.64 -2.28 1.38
C THR A 31 5.84 -0.78 1.14
N ALA A 32 5.98 -0.01 2.22
CA ALA A 32 6.28 1.42 2.20
C ALA A 32 5.33 2.20 1.28
N GLY A 33 5.85 2.91 0.28
CA GLY A 33 5.02 3.65 -0.68
C GLY A 33 4.02 2.76 -1.43
N GLY A 34 4.34 1.49 -1.66
CA GLY A 34 3.44 0.55 -2.32
C GLY A 34 2.16 0.30 -1.52
N ALA A 35 2.21 0.41 -0.18
CA ALA A 35 1.05 0.17 0.68
C ALA A 35 -0.08 1.18 0.46
N TYR A 36 0.23 2.37 -0.06
CA TYR A 36 -0.77 3.37 -0.43
C TYR A 36 -1.62 2.97 -1.64
N ILE A 37 -1.15 2.08 -2.51
CA ILE A 37 -1.96 1.63 -3.66
C ILE A 37 -3.22 0.91 -3.17
N PRO A 38 -3.15 -0.21 -2.42
CA PRO A 38 -4.34 -0.81 -1.83
C PRO A 38 -4.96 0.06 -0.75
N GLY A 39 -4.17 0.80 0.04
CA GLY A 39 -4.69 1.66 1.11
C GLY A 39 -5.53 2.85 0.63
N MET A 40 -5.42 3.24 -0.65
CA MET A 40 -6.14 4.36 -1.25
C MET A 40 -7.04 3.94 -2.44
N SER A 41 -7.24 2.64 -2.64
CA SER A 41 -8.19 2.11 -3.64
C SER A 41 -9.57 1.89 -3.02
N ASP A 42 -10.64 2.11 -3.79
CA ASP A 42 -12.02 1.91 -3.34
C ASP A 42 -12.35 0.43 -3.06
N HIS A 43 -11.76 -0.46 -3.87
CA HIS A 43 -11.89 -1.90 -3.70
C HIS A 43 -10.52 -2.58 -3.67
N VAL A 44 -10.35 -3.52 -2.74
CA VAL A 44 -9.09 -4.23 -2.56
C VAL A 44 -9.34 -5.73 -2.50
N ILE A 45 -8.67 -6.47 -3.36
CA ILE A 45 -8.66 -7.93 -3.38
C ILE A 45 -7.28 -8.40 -2.95
N MET A 46 -7.22 -9.21 -1.90
CA MET A 46 -5.96 -9.74 -1.36
C MET A 46 -5.96 -11.26 -1.40
N VAL A 47 -4.86 -11.85 -1.87
CA VAL A 47 -4.67 -13.30 -1.81
C VAL A 47 -4.38 -13.70 -0.36
N LYS A 48 -5.32 -14.43 0.25
CA LYS A 48 -5.21 -14.93 1.62
C LYS A 48 -3.86 -15.66 1.84
N GLU A 49 -3.26 -15.45 3.01
CA GLU A 49 -1.98 -16.06 3.44
C GLU A 49 -0.75 -15.76 2.55
N ARG A 50 -0.91 -14.91 1.51
CA ARG A 50 0.18 -14.54 0.60
C ARG A 50 0.38 -13.04 0.48
N ALA A 51 -0.71 -12.28 0.44
CA ALA A 51 -0.68 -10.83 0.33
C ALA A 51 -0.50 -10.20 1.71
N LYS A 52 0.52 -9.34 1.87
CA LYS A 52 0.74 -8.52 3.06
C LYS A 52 0.94 -7.06 2.66
N VAL A 53 0.32 -6.14 3.40
CA VAL A 53 0.41 -4.69 3.15
C VAL A 53 0.89 -4.01 4.42
N PHE A 54 1.97 -3.24 4.33
CA PHE A 54 2.55 -2.56 5.49
C PHE A 54 3.36 -1.32 5.08
N LEU A 55 3.26 -0.24 5.86
CA LEU A 55 4.11 0.94 5.67
C LEU A 55 5.56 0.65 6.08
N GLY A 56 5.75 -0.13 7.14
CA GLY A 56 7.03 -0.65 7.58
C GLY A 56 6.94 -2.16 7.73
N GLY A 57 7.74 -2.90 6.96
CA GLY A 57 7.78 -4.37 7.10
C GLY A 57 8.42 -4.82 8.41
N PRO A 58 8.31 -6.11 8.76
CA PRO A 58 8.86 -6.65 10.00
C PRO A 58 10.32 -6.27 10.29
N PRO A 59 11.25 -6.23 9.31
CA PRO A 59 12.61 -5.78 9.57
C PRO A 59 12.68 -4.33 10.09
N LEU A 60 11.82 -3.43 9.58
CA LEU A 60 11.80 -2.03 10.00
C LEU A 60 11.24 -1.89 11.42
N VAL A 61 10.16 -2.62 11.72
CA VAL A 61 9.54 -2.64 13.06
C VAL A 61 10.54 -3.14 14.10
N LYS A 62 11.23 -4.26 13.82
CA LYS A 62 12.27 -4.81 14.69
C LYS A 62 13.43 -3.84 14.91
N MET A 63 13.91 -3.18 13.86
CA MET A 63 15.00 -2.22 14.00
C MET A 63 14.61 -0.97 14.78
N ALA A 64 13.36 -0.52 14.65
CA ALA A 64 12.88 0.69 15.32
C ALA A 64 12.49 0.47 16.79
N THR A 65 11.97 -0.72 17.12
CA THR A 65 11.30 -0.96 18.42
C THR A 65 11.80 -2.19 19.17
N GLY A 66 12.52 -3.11 18.51
CA GLY A 66 12.88 -4.43 19.05
C GLY A 66 11.76 -5.48 18.98
N GLU A 67 10.56 -5.12 18.52
CA GLU A 67 9.44 -6.05 18.37
C GLU A 67 9.70 -7.09 17.26
N GLU A 68 9.36 -8.35 17.53
CA GLU A 68 9.33 -9.42 16.53
C GLU A 68 7.90 -9.61 16.01
N SER A 69 7.70 -9.31 14.72
CA SER A 69 6.41 -9.42 14.03
C SER A 69 6.58 -10.24 12.74
N ASP A 70 5.51 -10.88 12.26
CA ASP A 70 5.52 -11.87 11.18
C ASP A 70 4.85 -11.43 9.86
#